data_AF-A0A2E9Y7Q8-F1
#
_entry.id   AF-A0A2E9Y7Q8-F1
#
_cell.length_a   1.000
_cell.length_b   1.000
_cell.length_c   1.000
_cell.angle_alpha   90.00
_cell.angle_beta   90.00
_cell.angle_gamma   90.00
#
_symmetry.space_group_name_H-M   'P 1'
#
loop_
_entity.id
_entity.type
_entity.pdbx_description
1 polymer ?
#
loop_
_entity_poly.entity_id
_entity_poly.type
_entity_poly.pdbx_seq_one_letter_code
_entity_poly.pdbx_strand_id
1 'polypeptide(L)'
;MIGFEASAVTQIFAGLIAAGLYAAAYLSFVRLMRFPRNWLPLSQWEVLTTGLLAVLAVAWVSLSPDGPDLINFTSLAISTGFIIAVFFIIAAPAIAFRPANGLVEVLARHAEHAGLWLLGPVLVAGWHVPNSKLLAMLVAAMAIELSWFLRQHWARRRLHPLNLSDCSVLEIQANGDLKAFRRRHGIRELVLSEGAVSWRGCGKNTPPCPFNLYVNRLGLNTAPCCREHMRDISHYVAACLRDMGAVHWLEGGSLLGAVRENGTLLDWEDDIDISVLLDGDMTWDRLASGLVERGARDGYHVDLFPNNGFVSVSFDAPKPWPFKWERNRLRGEIRVDIAVYRPAISHGEAVLERRSYKGDMPATEQGGYGVPQEIVLPTSTITFEGEKISCPNKPKEYLRVLYGDFEEVEYTYLDAVAAETRRQADLP
;
A
#
# COMPACT_ATOMS: atom_id res chain seq x y z
N MET A 1 -19.27 -52.19 -2.15
CA MET A 1 -18.22 -51.35 -2.79
C MET A 1 -18.77 -50.02 -3.31
N ILE A 2 -19.99 -49.95 -3.88
CA ILE A 2 -20.55 -48.71 -4.44
C ILE A 2 -20.84 -47.59 -3.40
N GLY A 3 -21.18 -47.93 -2.15
CA GLY A 3 -21.49 -46.93 -1.11
C GLY A 3 -20.27 -46.22 -0.47
N PHE A 4 -19.10 -46.87 -0.45
CA PHE A 4 -17.87 -46.27 0.10
C PHE A 4 -17.27 -45.23 -0.85
N GLU A 5 -17.32 -45.47 -2.17
CA GLU A 5 -16.84 -44.53 -3.19
C GLU A 5 -17.72 -43.26 -3.24
N ALA A 6 -19.04 -43.40 -3.16
CA ALA A 6 -19.95 -42.25 -3.11
C ALA A 6 -19.74 -41.36 -1.86
N SER A 7 -19.40 -41.96 -0.72
CA SER A 7 -19.11 -41.25 0.53
C SER A 7 -17.78 -40.49 0.46
N ALA A 8 -16.71 -41.12 -0.05
CA ALA A 8 -15.40 -40.50 -0.22
C ALA A 8 -15.45 -39.32 -1.20
N VAL A 9 -16.14 -39.48 -2.33
CA VAL A 9 -16.33 -38.41 -3.31
C VAL A 9 -17.07 -37.22 -2.70
N THR A 10 -18.12 -37.47 -1.91
CA THR A 10 -18.87 -36.41 -1.22
C THR A 10 -17.99 -35.64 -0.22
N GLN A 11 -17.14 -36.33 0.53
CA GLN A 11 -16.19 -35.70 1.45
C GLN A 11 -15.13 -34.86 0.73
N ILE A 12 -14.64 -35.31 -0.44
CA ILE A 12 -13.71 -34.55 -1.27
C ILE A 12 -14.37 -33.25 -1.75
N PHE A 13 -15.59 -33.32 -2.30
CA PHE A 13 -16.32 -32.12 -2.74
C PHE A 13 -16.56 -31.16 -1.58
N ALA A 14 -16.94 -31.67 -0.41
CA ALA A 14 -17.14 -30.84 0.77
C ALA A 14 -15.84 -30.13 1.22
N GLY A 15 -14.71 -30.82 1.14
CA GLY A 15 -13.38 -30.25 1.39
C GLY A 15 -12.98 -29.18 0.36
N LEU A 16 -13.24 -29.42 -0.93
CA LEU A 16 -12.98 -28.44 -2.00
C LEU A 16 -13.80 -27.17 -1.81
N ILE A 17 -15.07 -27.28 -1.40
CA ILE A 17 -15.90 -26.12 -1.05
C ILE A 17 -15.30 -25.36 0.13
N ALA A 18 -14.83 -26.05 1.17
CA ALA A 18 -14.19 -25.41 2.32
C ALA A 18 -12.92 -24.63 1.91
N ALA A 19 -12.06 -25.24 1.10
CA ALA A 19 -10.87 -24.60 0.56
C ALA A 19 -11.23 -23.39 -0.32
N GLY A 20 -12.24 -23.52 -1.19
CA GLY A 20 -12.72 -22.45 -2.07
C GLY A 20 -13.31 -21.27 -1.29
N LEU A 21 -14.13 -21.52 -0.26
CA LEU A 21 -14.68 -20.48 0.60
C LEU A 21 -13.58 -19.74 1.37
N TYR A 22 -12.58 -20.46 1.90
CA TYR A 22 -11.42 -19.82 2.53
C TYR A 22 -10.63 -18.97 1.52
N ALA A 23 -10.35 -19.49 0.33
CA ALA A 23 -9.65 -18.75 -0.71
C ALA A 23 -10.42 -17.48 -1.10
N ALA A 24 -11.75 -17.55 -1.22
CA ALA A 24 -12.59 -16.39 -1.49
C ALA A 24 -12.53 -15.36 -0.35
N ALA A 25 -12.63 -15.80 0.91
CA ALA A 25 -12.50 -14.93 2.08
C ALA A 25 -11.12 -14.27 2.14
N TYR A 26 -10.05 -15.03 1.91
CA TYR A 26 -8.67 -14.55 1.84
C TYR A 26 -8.50 -13.49 0.74
N LEU A 27 -8.95 -13.78 -0.49
CA LEU A 27 -8.83 -12.86 -1.61
C LEU A 27 -9.63 -11.57 -1.38
N SER A 28 -10.84 -11.68 -0.81
CA SER A 28 -11.65 -10.53 -0.42
C SER A 28 -10.94 -9.69 0.64
N PHE A 29 -10.34 -10.33 1.65
CA PHE A 29 -9.62 -9.65 2.71
C PHE A 29 -8.38 -8.91 2.21
N VAL A 30 -7.54 -9.58 1.42
CA VAL A 30 -6.35 -8.94 0.84
C VAL A 30 -6.73 -7.82 -0.12
N ARG A 31 -7.84 -7.95 -0.85
CA ARG A 31 -8.39 -6.86 -1.68
C ARG A 31 -8.86 -5.66 -0.84
N LEU A 32 -9.48 -5.92 0.31
CA LEU A 32 -9.93 -4.89 1.25
C LEU A 32 -8.75 -4.09 1.82
N MET A 33 -7.59 -4.72 2.00
CA MET A 33 -6.37 -4.04 2.48
C MET A 33 -5.84 -2.96 1.53
N ARG A 34 -6.35 -2.82 0.29
CA ARG A 34 -5.98 -1.72 -0.60
C ARG A 34 -6.39 -0.34 -0.07
N PHE A 35 -7.43 -0.26 0.76
CA PHE A 35 -7.88 1.01 1.33
C PHE A 35 -6.86 1.59 2.32
N PRO A 36 -6.52 0.91 3.44
CA PRO A 36 -5.53 1.45 4.38
C PRO A 36 -4.15 1.60 3.75
N ARG A 37 -3.80 0.77 2.77
CA ARG A 37 -2.58 0.93 1.98
C ARG A 37 -2.50 2.27 1.24
N ASN A 38 -3.62 2.77 0.75
CA ASN A 38 -3.72 4.07 0.05
C ASN A 38 -4.23 5.18 0.97
N TRP A 39 -4.09 5.05 2.30
CA TRP A 39 -4.57 6.01 3.30
C TRP A 39 -6.07 6.33 3.23
N LEU A 40 -6.86 5.42 2.67
CA LEU A 40 -8.31 5.56 2.56
C LEU A 40 -9.03 4.76 3.66
N PRO A 41 -10.18 5.26 4.15
CA PRO A 41 -11.03 4.50 5.06
C PRO A 41 -11.59 3.25 4.36
N LEU A 42 -11.80 2.19 5.13
CA LEU A 42 -12.37 0.95 4.61
C LEU A 42 -13.77 1.18 4.03
N SER A 43 -14.05 0.58 2.86
CA SER A 43 -15.40 0.53 2.31
C SER A 43 -16.30 -0.38 3.17
N GLN A 44 -17.39 0.17 3.70
CA GLN A 44 -18.37 -0.60 4.47
C GLN A 44 -18.86 -1.84 3.72
N TRP A 45 -19.11 -1.71 2.42
CA TRP A 45 -19.58 -2.82 1.58
C TRP A 45 -18.56 -3.93 1.42
N GLU A 46 -17.27 -3.58 1.27
CA GLU A 46 -16.20 -4.57 1.15
C GLU A 46 -15.87 -5.24 2.49
N VAL A 47 -16.02 -4.53 3.60
CA VAL A 47 -15.95 -5.10 4.96
C VAL A 47 -17.06 -6.13 5.15
N LEU A 48 -18.31 -5.77 4.83
CA LEU A 48 -19.45 -6.69 4.94
C LEU A 48 -19.27 -7.92 4.05
N THR A 49 -18.82 -7.74 2.81
CA THR A 49 -18.55 -8.84 1.87
C THR A 49 -17.48 -9.79 2.42
N THR A 50 -16.38 -9.25 2.93
CA THR A 50 -15.29 -10.04 3.50
C THR A 50 -15.73 -10.77 4.76
N GLY A 51 -16.48 -10.10 5.64
CA GLY A 51 -17.03 -10.70 6.86
C GLY A 51 -18.00 -11.84 6.54
N LEU A 52 -18.89 -11.65 5.56
CA LEU A 52 -19.82 -12.70 5.11
C LEU A 52 -19.06 -13.92 4.58
N LEU A 53 -18.04 -13.73 3.73
CA LEU A 53 -17.24 -14.84 3.20
C LEU A 53 -16.51 -15.60 4.32
N ALA A 54 -15.95 -14.90 5.31
CA ALA A 54 -15.32 -15.53 6.46
C ALA A 54 -16.33 -16.33 7.30
N VAL A 55 -17.52 -15.78 7.56
CA VAL A 55 -18.60 -16.47 8.27
C VAL A 55 -19.07 -17.70 7.51
N LEU A 56 -19.23 -17.61 6.18
CA LEU A 56 -19.61 -18.75 5.34
C LEU A 56 -18.56 -19.86 5.36
N ALA A 57 -17.27 -19.50 5.29
CA ALA A 57 -16.17 -20.47 5.40
C ALA A 57 -16.20 -21.21 6.75
N VAL A 58 -16.32 -20.46 7.86
CA VAL A 58 -16.41 -21.01 9.22
C VAL A 58 -17.65 -21.89 9.37
N ALA A 59 -18.82 -21.41 8.94
CA ALA A 59 -20.07 -22.14 9.04
C ALA A 59 -20.01 -23.46 8.26
N TRP A 60 -19.52 -23.43 7.01
CA TRP A 60 -19.40 -24.63 6.18
C TRP A 60 -18.52 -25.71 6.81
N VAL A 61 -17.38 -25.31 7.38
CA VAL A 61 -16.44 -26.22 8.07
C VAL A 61 -17.04 -26.80 9.34
N SER A 62 -17.87 -26.02 10.04
CA SER A 62 -18.43 -26.36 11.34
C SER A 62 -19.69 -27.22 11.27
N LEU A 63 -20.45 -27.14 10.18
CA LEU A 63 -21.66 -27.97 10.00
C LEU A 63 -21.29 -29.45 9.92
N SER A 64 -21.99 -30.32 10.63
CA SER A 64 -21.74 -31.77 10.61
C SER A 64 -23.03 -32.52 10.28
N PRO A 65 -23.33 -32.79 8.99
CA PRO A 65 -24.55 -33.49 8.61
C PRO A 65 -24.59 -34.94 9.13
N ASP A 66 -23.43 -35.54 9.38
CA ASP A 66 -23.29 -36.95 9.78
C ASP A 66 -22.94 -37.13 11.28
N GLY A 67 -22.92 -36.04 12.07
CA GLY A 67 -22.57 -36.05 13.49
C GLY A 67 -23.78 -36.05 14.42
N PRO A 68 -23.60 -36.34 15.73
CA PRO A 68 -24.68 -36.26 16.71
C PRO A 68 -25.19 -34.82 16.91
N ASP A 69 -24.30 -33.84 16.76
CA ASP A 69 -24.62 -32.41 16.77
C ASP A 69 -24.56 -31.83 15.36
N LEU A 70 -25.53 -30.98 15.01
CA LEU A 70 -25.56 -30.25 13.74
C LEU A 70 -24.31 -29.35 13.56
N ILE A 71 -23.71 -28.89 14.66
CA ILE A 71 -22.54 -28.01 14.68
C ILE A 71 -21.41 -28.66 15.48
N ASN A 72 -20.26 -28.83 14.84
CA ASN A 72 -19.02 -29.22 15.52
C ASN A 72 -18.34 -27.99 16.12
N PHE A 73 -18.54 -27.76 17.42
CA PHE A 73 -17.98 -26.62 18.15
C PHE A 73 -16.45 -26.57 18.16
N THR A 74 -15.78 -27.71 18.07
CA THR A 74 -14.31 -27.76 18.00
C THR A 74 -13.81 -27.21 16.67
N SER A 75 -14.41 -27.66 15.55
CA SER A 75 -14.13 -27.12 14.22
C SER A 75 -14.47 -25.64 14.12
N LEU A 76 -15.57 -25.20 14.75
CA LEU A 76 -15.97 -23.80 14.83
C LEU A 76 -14.91 -22.95 15.52
N ALA A 77 -14.47 -23.35 16.71
CA ALA A 77 -13.48 -22.61 17.48
C ALA A 77 -12.13 -22.53 16.75
N ILE A 78 -11.65 -23.66 16.20
CA ILE A 78 -10.37 -23.72 15.49
C ILE A 78 -10.42 -22.88 14.21
N SER A 79 -11.45 -23.05 13.38
CA SER A 79 -11.55 -22.31 12.11
C SER A 79 -11.67 -20.80 12.34
N THR A 80 -12.48 -20.38 13.32
CA THR A 80 -12.62 -18.98 13.71
C THR A 80 -11.30 -18.40 14.21
N GLY A 81 -10.67 -19.05 15.20
CA GLY A 81 -9.40 -18.60 15.76
C GLY A 81 -8.28 -18.54 14.72
N PHE A 82 -8.23 -19.52 13.81
CA PHE A 82 -7.27 -19.56 12.72
C PHE A 82 -7.47 -18.41 11.72
N ILE A 83 -8.70 -18.15 11.26
CA ILE A 83 -8.99 -17.05 10.34
C ILE A 83 -8.66 -15.71 10.99
N ILE A 84 -9.01 -15.50 12.26
CA ILE A 84 -8.65 -14.28 12.99
C ILE A 84 -7.13 -14.13 13.05
N ALA A 85 -6.40 -15.18 13.43
CA ALA A 85 -4.94 -15.14 13.54
C ALA A 85 -4.27 -14.82 12.19
N VAL A 86 -4.66 -15.51 11.11
CA VAL A 86 -4.04 -15.29 9.79
C VAL A 86 -4.41 -13.93 9.21
N PHE A 87 -5.66 -13.46 9.38
CA PHE A 87 -6.06 -12.12 8.93
C PHE A 87 -5.35 -11.03 9.73
N PHE A 88 -5.12 -11.23 11.02
CA PHE A 88 -4.34 -10.30 11.83
C PHE A 88 -2.87 -10.24 11.37
N ILE A 89 -2.25 -11.39 11.07
CA ILE A 89 -0.90 -11.45 10.49
C ILE A 89 -0.84 -10.70 9.15
N ILE A 90 -1.81 -10.94 8.26
CA ILE A 90 -1.89 -10.33 6.94
C ILE A 90 -2.11 -8.82 7.02
N ALA A 91 -2.94 -8.34 7.94
CA ALA A 91 -3.26 -6.93 8.08
C ALA A 91 -2.19 -6.13 8.81
N ALA A 92 -1.37 -6.76 9.64
CA ALA A 92 -0.40 -6.06 10.47
C ALA A 92 0.47 -5.06 9.67
N PRO A 93 1.01 -5.37 8.47
CA PRO A 93 1.75 -4.41 7.63
C PRO A 93 0.98 -3.13 7.29
N ALA A 94 -0.31 -3.25 7.00
CA ALA A 94 -1.17 -2.12 6.67
C ALA A 94 -1.79 -1.44 7.90
N ILE A 95 -1.53 -1.95 9.11
CA ILE A 95 -1.90 -1.29 10.38
C ILE A 95 -0.67 -0.62 11.02
N ALA A 96 0.53 -1.16 10.79
CA ALA A 96 1.81 -0.66 11.32
C ALA A 96 2.35 0.60 10.59
N PHE A 97 1.48 1.40 9.96
CA PHE A 97 1.86 2.65 9.30
C PHE A 97 2.02 3.80 10.30
N ARG A 98 1.26 3.78 11.40
CA ARG A 98 1.43 4.63 12.58
C ARG A 98 2.10 3.82 13.71
N PRO A 99 2.65 4.46 14.75
CA PRO A 99 3.10 3.74 15.95
C PRO A 99 2.01 2.76 16.42
N ALA A 100 2.28 1.47 16.23
CA ALA A 100 1.39 0.40 16.63
C ALA A 100 1.93 -0.28 17.90
N ASN A 101 1.10 -1.09 18.54
CA ASN A 101 1.57 -1.88 19.67
C ASN A 101 2.68 -2.86 19.24
N GLY A 102 3.47 -3.33 20.22
CA GLY A 102 4.63 -4.17 19.95
C GLY A 102 4.30 -5.47 19.17
N LEU A 103 3.12 -6.05 19.38
CA LEU A 103 2.71 -7.27 18.68
C LEU A 103 2.52 -7.02 17.18
N VAL A 104 1.78 -5.96 16.82
CA VAL A 104 1.55 -5.58 15.41
C VAL A 104 2.88 -5.28 14.73
N GLU A 105 3.79 -4.60 15.40
CA GLU A 105 5.12 -4.31 14.85
C GLU A 105 5.95 -5.58 14.60
N VAL A 106 5.94 -6.52 15.55
CA VAL A 106 6.63 -7.81 15.38
C VAL A 106 6.03 -8.59 14.21
N LEU A 107 4.71 -8.72 14.13
CA LEU A 107 4.05 -9.44 13.04
C LEU A 107 4.36 -8.81 11.69
N ALA A 108 4.24 -7.49 11.62
CA ALA A 108 4.45 -6.80 10.37
C ALA A 108 5.94 -6.78 9.95
N ARG A 109 6.89 -6.93 10.89
CA ARG A 109 8.33 -7.11 10.57
C ARG A 109 8.59 -8.49 9.95
N HIS A 110 7.82 -9.49 10.33
CA HIS A 110 7.96 -10.87 9.87
C HIS A 110 6.87 -11.27 8.87
N ALA A 111 6.15 -10.31 8.27
CA ALA A 111 4.96 -10.56 7.45
C ALA A 111 5.20 -11.46 6.22
N GLU A 112 6.45 -11.56 5.76
CA GLU A 112 6.86 -12.47 4.70
C GLU A 112 6.76 -13.97 5.10
N HIS A 113 6.83 -14.31 6.39
CA HIS A 113 6.89 -15.70 6.87
C HIS A 113 6.07 -15.98 8.15
N ALA A 114 5.51 -14.97 8.80
CA ALA A 114 4.75 -15.14 10.05
C ALA A 114 3.52 -16.06 9.89
N GLY A 115 2.92 -16.12 8.70
CA GLY A 115 1.84 -17.07 8.42
C GLY A 115 2.26 -18.53 8.59
N LEU A 116 3.53 -18.86 8.34
CA LEU A 116 4.07 -20.21 8.52
C LEU A 116 4.23 -20.60 9.98
N TRP A 117 4.19 -19.64 10.92
CA TRP A 117 4.17 -19.98 12.36
C TRP A 117 2.91 -20.74 12.76
N LEU A 118 1.85 -20.65 11.95
CA LEU A 118 0.61 -21.40 12.16
C LEU A 118 0.71 -22.87 11.73
N LEU A 119 1.82 -23.32 11.11
CA LEU A 119 2.00 -24.73 10.71
C LEU A 119 1.90 -25.69 11.89
N GLY A 120 2.53 -25.36 13.03
CA GLY A 120 2.45 -26.19 14.25
C GLY A 120 1.01 -26.39 14.73
N PRO A 121 0.26 -25.31 15.01
CA PRO A 121 -1.17 -25.38 15.33
C PRO A 121 -2.01 -26.15 14.30
N VAL A 122 -1.74 -25.96 13.00
CA VAL A 122 -2.44 -26.67 11.91
C VAL A 122 -2.20 -28.17 11.97
N LEU A 123 -0.96 -28.61 12.19
CA LEU A 123 -0.62 -30.03 12.30
C LEU A 123 -1.30 -30.69 13.51
N VAL A 124 -1.31 -30.01 14.66
CA VAL A 124 -2.02 -30.48 15.86
C VAL A 124 -3.53 -30.58 15.60
N ALA A 125 -4.14 -29.54 15.03
CA ALA A 125 -5.57 -29.54 14.71
C ALA A 125 -5.93 -30.65 13.71
N GLY A 126 -5.14 -30.82 12.65
CA GLY A 126 -5.36 -31.84 11.62
C GLY A 126 -5.21 -33.28 12.14
N TRP A 127 -4.37 -33.48 13.16
CA TRP A 127 -4.20 -34.80 13.80
C TRP A 127 -5.34 -35.14 14.76
N HIS A 128 -5.79 -34.17 15.55
CA HIS A 128 -6.73 -34.41 16.65
C HIS A 128 -8.21 -34.21 16.28
N VAL A 129 -8.53 -33.49 15.20
CA VAL A 129 -9.91 -33.20 14.80
C VAL A 129 -10.26 -33.92 13.50
N PRO A 130 -11.06 -35.00 13.55
CA PRO A 130 -11.43 -35.77 12.38
C PRO A 130 -12.50 -35.03 11.55
N ASN A 131 -12.11 -33.96 10.86
CA ASN A 131 -12.97 -33.16 10.01
C ASN A 131 -12.23 -32.80 8.70
N SER A 132 -12.62 -33.46 7.61
CA SER A 132 -12.01 -33.29 6.29
C SER A 132 -12.19 -31.87 5.73
N LYS A 133 -13.30 -31.18 6.06
CA LYS A 133 -13.52 -29.79 5.65
C LYS A 133 -12.57 -28.84 6.35
N LEU A 134 -12.38 -29.01 7.66
CA LEU A 134 -11.41 -28.24 8.44
C LEU A 134 -9.99 -28.48 7.92
N LEU A 135 -9.61 -29.74 7.71
CA LEU A 135 -8.29 -30.07 7.17
C LEU A 135 -8.06 -29.43 5.80
N ALA A 136 -9.03 -29.54 4.88
CA ALA A 136 -8.94 -28.94 3.55
C ALA A 136 -8.77 -27.41 3.60
N MET A 137 -9.53 -26.74 4.49
CA MET A 137 -9.39 -25.30 4.72
C MET A 137 -8.00 -24.93 5.23
N LEU A 138 -7.48 -25.62 6.25
CA LEU A 138 -6.16 -25.35 6.83
C LEU A 138 -5.02 -25.63 5.84
N VAL A 139 -5.13 -26.71 5.05
CA VAL A 139 -4.15 -27.03 3.99
C VAL A 139 -4.15 -25.94 2.91
N ALA A 140 -5.33 -25.49 2.47
CA ALA A 140 -5.43 -24.40 1.50
C ALA A 140 -4.79 -23.10 2.03
N ALA A 141 -5.04 -22.77 3.29
CA ALA A 141 -4.43 -21.62 3.96
C ALA A 141 -2.91 -21.71 4.02
N MET A 142 -2.37 -22.85 4.44
CA MET A 142 -0.92 -23.05 4.51
C MET A 142 -0.26 -23.08 3.13
N ALA A 143 -0.95 -23.59 2.10
CA ALA A 143 -0.46 -23.50 0.72
C ALA A 143 -0.36 -22.04 0.23
N ILE A 144 -1.35 -21.20 0.57
CA ILE A 144 -1.33 -19.76 0.27
C ILE A 144 -0.16 -19.07 1.00
N GLU A 145 0.03 -19.34 2.29
CA GLU A 145 1.12 -18.74 3.08
C GLU A 145 2.52 -19.22 2.63
N LEU A 146 2.65 -20.49 2.24
CA LEU A 146 3.89 -21.02 1.67
C LEU A 146 4.20 -20.38 0.31
N SER A 147 3.21 -20.28 -0.56
CA SER A 147 3.35 -19.58 -1.85
C SER A 147 3.77 -18.12 -1.65
N TRP A 148 3.15 -17.43 -0.69
CA TRP A 148 3.54 -16.07 -0.30
C TRP A 148 5.01 -16.01 0.11
N PHE A 149 5.43 -16.84 1.07
CA PHE A 149 6.82 -16.89 1.56
C PHE A 149 7.83 -17.14 0.45
N LEU A 150 7.61 -18.16 -0.39
CA LEU A 150 8.53 -18.55 -1.46
C LEU A 150 8.75 -17.40 -2.47
N ARG A 151 7.70 -16.62 -2.77
CA ARG A 151 7.80 -15.45 -3.65
C ARG A 151 8.67 -14.35 -3.07
N GLN A 152 8.56 -14.10 -1.76
CA GLN A 152 9.42 -13.13 -1.09
C GLN A 152 10.87 -13.64 -1.04
N HIS A 153 11.04 -14.92 -0.71
CA HIS A 153 12.35 -15.54 -0.51
C HIS A 153 13.19 -15.59 -1.79
N TRP A 154 12.58 -15.85 -2.95
CA TRP A 154 13.28 -15.92 -4.23
C TRP A 154 13.43 -14.57 -4.96
N ALA A 155 12.95 -13.47 -4.37
CA ALA A 155 13.06 -12.15 -4.97
C ALA A 155 14.53 -11.68 -4.97
N ARG A 156 15.15 -11.68 -6.16
CA ARG A 156 16.54 -11.23 -6.34
C ARG A 156 16.62 -9.71 -6.42
N ARG A 157 17.22 -9.11 -5.41
CA ARG A 157 17.42 -7.66 -5.28
C ARG A 157 18.84 -7.24 -5.62
N ARG A 158 19.00 -6.07 -6.23
CA ARG A 158 20.28 -5.47 -6.61
C ARG A 158 20.84 -4.60 -5.49
N LEU A 159 22.15 -4.40 -5.46
CA LEU A 159 22.77 -3.45 -4.54
C LEU A 159 22.80 -2.06 -5.18
N HIS A 160 22.38 -1.05 -4.43
CA HIS A 160 22.46 0.35 -4.79
C HIS A 160 23.43 1.04 -3.82
N PRO A 161 24.36 1.87 -4.31
CA PRO A 161 25.15 2.72 -3.44
C PRO A 161 24.22 3.75 -2.77
N LEU A 162 24.57 4.13 -1.54
CA LEU A 162 23.95 5.26 -0.86
C LEU A 162 24.74 6.54 -1.16
N ASN A 163 24.04 7.66 -1.34
CA ASN A 163 24.69 8.95 -1.53
C ASN A 163 25.14 9.53 -0.15
N LEU A 164 25.77 10.71 -0.17
CA LEU A 164 26.25 11.35 1.06
C LEU A 164 25.10 11.75 2.01
N SER A 165 23.98 12.25 1.48
CA SER A 165 22.77 12.59 2.26
C SER A 165 22.22 11.34 2.97
N ASP A 166 22.06 10.24 2.22
CA ASP A 166 21.58 8.96 2.74
C ASP A 166 22.47 8.43 3.87
N CYS A 167 23.80 8.53 3.70
CA CYS A 167 24.75 8.09 4.73
C CYS A 167 24.69 8.97 5.98
N SER A 168 24.62 10.30 5.81
CA SER A 168 24.52 11.27 6.92
C SER A 168 23.28 11.02 7.78
N VAL A 169 22.10 10.93 7.15
CA VAL A 169 20.84 10.65 7.83
C VAL A 169 20.89 9.29 8.55
N LEU A 170 21.44 8.26 7.91
CA LEU A 170 21.61 6.94 8.53
C LEU A 170 22.52 6.98 9.76
N GLU A 171 23.65 7.69 9.70
CA GLU A 171 24.60 7.80 10.79
C GLU A 171 23.99 8.50 12.01
N ILE A 172 23.26 9.59 11.77
CA ILE A 172 22.58 10.37 12.80
C ILE A 172 21.46 9.55 13.46
N GLN A 173 20.59 8.91 12.67
CA GLN A 173 19.53 8.05 13.19
C GLN A 173 20.09 6.82 13.94
N ALA A 174 21.26 6.34 13.53
CA ALA A 174 21.94 5.22 14.19
C ALA A 174 22.79 5.62 15.40
N ASN A 175 22.94 6.92 15.69
CA ASN A 175 23.88 7.45 16.69
C ASN A 175 25.29 6.84 16.51
N GLY A 176 25.75 6.74 15.26
CA GLY A 176 27.06 6.17 14.88
C GLY A 176 27.17 4.64 14.90
N ASP A 177 26.21 3.88 15.47
CA ASP A 177 26.25 2.40 15.47
C ASP A 177 25.25 1.79 14.48
N LEU A 178 25.61 1.83 13.20
CA LEU A 178 24.83 1.24 12.11
C LEU A 178 24.57 -0.26 12.30
N LYS A 179 25.50 -1.02 12.92
CA LYS A 179 25.33 -2.47 13.13
C LYS A 179 24.26 -2.75 14.19
N ALA A 180 24.26 -2.00 15.29
CA ALA A 180 23.21 -2.10 16.31
C ALA A 180 21.87 -1.59 15.78
N PHE A 181 21.84 -0.45 15.08
CA PHE A 181 20.64 0.11 14.48
C PHE A 181 19.97 -0.89 13.53
N ARG A 182 20.75 -1.47 12.60
CA ARG A 182 20.29 -2.51 11.68
C ARG A 182 19.66 -3.70 12.41
N ARG A 183 20.30 -4.21 13.47
CA ARG A 183 19.79 -5.37 14.25
C ARG A 183 18.52 -5.02 15.02
N ARG A 184 18.48 -3.85 15.66
CA ARG A 184 17.34 -3.38 16.48
C ARG A 184 16.07 -3.26 15.63
N HIS A 185 16.19 -2.64 14.47
CA HIS A 185 15.06 -2.35 13.59
C HIS A 185 14.81 -3.45 12.53
N GLY A 186 15.73 -4.42 12.40
CA GLY A 186 15.58 -5.55 11.48
C GLY A 186 15.72 -5.16 10.00
N ILE A 187 16.56 -4.16 9.68
CA ILE A 187 16.74 -3.62 8.33
C ILE A 187 17.61 -4.57 7.52
N ARG A 188 17.00 -5.48 6.76
CA ARG A 188 17.73 -6.51 5.99
C ARG A 188 18.35 -5.96 4.71
N GLU A 189 17.82 -4.83 4.24
CA GLU A 189 18.27 -4.15 3.04
C GLU A 189 19.58 -3.39 3.25
N LEU A 190 19.90 -3.00 4.49
CA LEU A 190 21.13 -2.28 4.81
C LEU A 190 22.34 -3.25 4.83
N VAL A 191 23.18 -3.13 3.82
CA VAL A 191 24.40 -3.92 3.64
C VAL A 191 25.59 -3.08 4.08
N LEU A 192 26.30 -3.58 5.09
CA LEU A 192 27.50 -2.95 5.65
C LEU A 192 28.70 -3.81 5.21
N SER A 193 29.54 -3.28 4.32
CA SER A 193 30.79 -3.90 3.86
C SER A 193 31.98 -3.04 4.31
N GLU A 194 33.20 -3.58 4.27
CA GLU A 194 34.40 -2.83 4.66
C GLU A 194 34.54 -1.57 3.80
N GLY A 195 34.31 -0.40 4.41
CA GLY A 195 34.40 0.91 3.76
C GLY A 195 33.21 1.32 2.89
N ALA A 196 32.12 0.55 2.83
CA ALA A 196 30.95 0.89 2.02
C ALA A 196 29.61 0.55 2.69
N VAL A 197 28.68 1.49 2.62
CA VAL A 197 27.27 1.31 2.98
C VAL A 197 26.47 1.20 1.68
N SER A 198 25.64 0.16 1.57
CA SER A 198 24.84 -0.08 0.37
C SER A 198 23.45 -0.58 0.73
N TRP A 199 22.53 -0.47 -0.21
CA TRP A 199 21.14 -0.84 -0.05
C TRP A 199 20.73 -1.95 -1.00
N ARG A 200 20.14 -3.03 -0.48
CA ARG A 200 19.57 -4.11 -1.28
C ARG A 200 18.18 -3.70 -1.79
N GLY A 201 18.18 -2.98 -2.91
CA GLY A 201 17.02 -2.29 -3.48
C GLY A 201 15.98 -3.19 -4.15
N CYS A 202 14.76 -2.65 -4.28
CA CYS A 202 13.66 -3.30 -4.97
C CYS A 202 13.67 -3.02 -6.48
N GLY A 203 12.87 -3.79 -7.22
CA GLY A 203 12.51 -3.59 -8.62
C GLY A 203 11.15 -4.24 -8.91
N LYS A 204 10.71 -4.21 -10.18
CA LYS A 204 9.35 -4.57 -10.60
C LYS A 204 8.87 -5.99 -10.20
N ASN A 205 9.82 -6.92 -10.03
CA ASN A 205 9.55 -8.32 -9.70
C ASN A 205 9.89 -8.67 -8.25
N THR A 206 10.14 -7.66 -7.41
CA THR A 206 10.47 -7.84 -6.00
C THR A 206 9.51 -7.03 -5.14
N PRO A 207 9.33 -7.38 -3.87
CA PRO A 207 8.57 -6.54 -2.94
C PRO A 207 9.20 -5.14 -2.83
N PRO A 208 8.43 -4.05 -2.72
CA PRO A 208 8.98 -2.72 -2.50
C PRO A 208 9.75 -2.65 -1.18
N CYS A 209 10.59 -1.64 -1.03
CA CYS A 209 11.20 -1.36 0.27
C CYS A 209 10.09 -0.97 1.27
N PRO A 210 10.19 -1.39 2.55
CA PRO A 210 9.27 -0.97 3.60
C PRO A 210 9.28 0.55 3.94
N PHE A 211 8.77 1.44 3.07
CA PHE A 211 8.77 2.91 3.29
C PHE A 211 8.18 3.32 4.63
N ASN A 212 7.02 2.79 4.98
CA ASN A 212 6.36 3.13 6.23
C ASN A 212 7.29 2.88 7.42
N LEU A 213 8.14 1.84 7.35
CA LEU A 213 9.17 1.62 8.37
C LEU A 213 10.33 2.61 8.21
N TYR A 214 10.93 2.71 7.02
CA TYR A 214 12.18 3.46 6.84
C TYR A 214 11.99 4.97 6.92
N VAL A 215 11.05 5.50 6.18
CA VAL A 215 10.72 6.93 6.14
C VAL A 215 9.90 7.28 7.38
N ASN A 216 8.67 6.77 7.48
CA ASN A 216 7.70 7.30 8.44
C ASN A 216 8.03 6.93 9.89
N ARG A 217 8.65 5.77 10.16
CA ARG A 217 8.99 5.36 11.54
C ARG A 217 10.43 5.65 11.94
N LEU A 218 11.39 5.53 11.01
CA LEU A 218 12.81 5.68 11.31
C LEU A 218 13.44 6.98 10.81
N GLY A 219 12.68 7.81 10.07
CA GLY A 219 13.16 9.10 9.58
C GLY A 219 14.31 8.98 8.59
N LEU A 220 14.47 7.83 7.93
CA LEU A 220 15.47 7.63 6.89
C LEU A 220 15.02 8.28 5.58
N ASN A 221 15.98 8.55 4.72
CA ASN A 221 15.68 8.87 3.33
C ASN A 221 14.99 7.70 2.64
N THR A 222 14.17 8.04 1.65
CA THR A 222 13.57 7.09 0.73
C THR A 222 14.68 6.35 0.00
N ALA A 223 14.62 5.01 0.04
CA ALA A 223 15.68 4.18 -0.53
C ALA A 223 15.98 4.56 -2.00
N PRO A 224 17.25 4.53 -2.44
CA PRO A 224 17.64 5.04 -3.75
C PRO A 224 16.91 4.36 -4.91
N CYS A 225 16.77 3.03 -4.86
CA CYS A 225 15.99 2.28 -5.84
C CYS A 225 14.54 2.76 -5.92
N CYS A 226 13.96 3.20 -4.81
CA CYS A 226 12.58 3.61 -4.75
C CYS A 226 12.38 5.03 -5.29
N ARG A 227 13.31 5.95 -5.02
CA ARG A 227 13.33 7.27 -5.64
C ARG A 227 13.44 7.16 -7.17
N GLU A 228 14.31 6.27 -7.66
CA GLU A 228 14.40 5.94 -9.10
C GLU A 228 13.04 5.49 -9.65
N HIS A 229 12.37 4.54 -8.98
CA HIS A 229 11.07 4.05 -9.43
C HIS A 229 9.96 5.10 -9.33
N MET A 230 9.97 5.98 -8.32
CA MET A 230 9.04 7.10 -8.15
C MET A 230 9.19 8.13 -9.28
N ARG A 231 10.43 8.47 -9.63
CA ARG A 231 10.71 9.28 -10.82
C ARG A 231 10.10 8.63 -12.06
N ASP A 232 10.48 7.38 -12.34
CA ASP A 232 10.09 6.71 -13.58
C ASP A 232 8.55 6.60 -13.72
N ILE A 233 7.83 6.27 -12.63
CA ILE A 233 6.36 6.21 -12.64
C ILE A 233 5.71 7.60 -12.69
N SER A 234 6.31 8.63 -12.10
CA SER A 234 5.81 10.01 -12.19
C SER A 234 5.81 10.52 -13.63
N HIS A 235 6.91 10.30 -14.37
CA HIS A 235 7.05 10.68 -15.78
C HIS A 235 6.09 9.89 -16.65
N TYR A 236 5.97 8.57 -16.39
CA TYR A 236 5.01 7.72 -17.09
C TYR A 236 3.56 8.17 -16.91
N VAL A 237 3.12 8.45 -15.67
CA VAL A 237 1.74 8.88 -15.40
C VAL A 237 1.47 10.25 -16.02
N ALA A 238 2.40 11.21 -15.87
CA ALA A 238 2.27 12.52 -16.51
C ALA A 238 2.16 12.42 -18.04
N ALA A 239 2.94 11.53 -18.67
CA ALA A 239 2.83 11.25 -20.09
C ALA A 239 1.47 10.64 -20.47
N CYS A 240 0.98 9.65 -19.73
CA CYS A 240 -0.34 9.07 -19.95
C CYS A 240 -1.45 10.12 -19.89
N LEU A 241 -1.43 10.99 -18.87
CA LEU A 241 -2.42 12.05 -18.68
C LEU A 241 -2.39 13.06 -19.82
N ARG A 242 -1.19 13.47 -20.25
CA ARG A 242 -0.99 14.37 -21.39
C ARG A 242 -1.52 13.76 -22.69
N ASP A 243 -1.20 12.50 -22.97
CA ASP A 243 -1.67 11.80 -24.18
C ASP A 243 -3.19 11.61 -24.19
N MET A 244 -3.81 11.53 -23.02
CA MET A 244 -5.26 11.47 -22.86
C MET A 244 -5.95 12.82 -23.03
N GLY A 245 -5.19 13.92 -23.07
CA GLY A 245 -5.70 15.30 -23.05
C GLY A 245 -6.22 15.73 -21.67
N ALA A 246 -5.78 15.08 -20.59
CA ALA A 246 -6.19 15.43 -19.24
C ALA A 246 -5.39 16.64 -18.73
N VAL A 247 -6.09 17.70 -18.30
CA VAL A 247 -5.47 18.79 -17.55
C VAL A 247 -5.04 18.26 -16.19
N HIS A 248 -3.74 18.34 -15.89
CA HIS A 248 -3.14 17.77 -14.69
C HIS A 248 -2.00 18.65 -14.16
N TRP A 249 -1.63 18.47 -12.90
CA TRP A 249 -0.51 19.17 -12.27
C TRP A 249 0.14 18.35 -11.16
N LEU A 250 1.42 18.58 -10.89
CA LEU A 250 2.08 18.12 -9.65
C LEU A 250 1.39 18.74 -8.43
N GLU A 251 1.23 17.94 -7.39
CA GLU A 251 0.46 18.24 -6.20
C GLU A 251 1.31 18.04 -4.93
N GLY A 252 0.88 18.59 -3.79
CA GLY A 252 1.41 18.23 -2.47
C GLY A 252 2.94 18.23 -2.33
N GLY A 253 3.48 17.14 -1.77
CA GLY A 253 4.91 16.97 -1.52
C GLY A 253 5.76 16.94 -2.79
N SER A 254 5.21 16.36 -3.87
CA SER A 254 5.87 16.34 -5.18
C SER A 254 6.02 17.73 -5.78
N LEU A 255 5.00 18.59 -5.68
CA LEU A 255 5.12 20.00 -6.09
C LEU A 255 6.06 20.77 -5.16
N LEU A 256 6.03 20.49 -3.86
CA LEU A 256 6.92 21.12 -2.88
C LEU A 256 8.39 20.83 -3.21
N GLY A 257 8.74 19.57 -3.48
CA GLY A 257 10.07 19.20 -3.94
C GLY A 257 10.46 19.92 -5.23
N ALA A 258 9.54 19.98 -6.20
CA ALA A 258 9.79 20.68 -7.46
C ALA A 258 10.11 22.18 -7.26
N VAL A 259 9.46 22.83 -6.29
CA VAL A 259 9.61 24.27 -6.02
C VAL A 259 10.79 24.57 -5.09
N ARG A 260 10.93 23.84 -3.99
CA ARG A 260 11.88 24.13 -2.91
C ARG A 260 13.23 23.46 -3.14
N GLU A 261 13.23 22.20 -3.60
CA GLU A 261 14.44 21.40 -3.81
C GLU A 261 14.98 21.50 -5.25
N ASN A 262 14.73 22.62 -5.93
CA ASN A 262 15.23 22.88 -7.29
C ASN A 262 14.86 21.78 -8.31
N GLY A 263 13.65 21.25 -8.23
CA GLY A 263 13.15 20.28 -9.20
C GLY A 263 13.43 18.83 -8.84
N THR A 264 13.75 18.50 -7.58
CA THR A 264 13.91 17.11 -7.12
C THR A 264 12.78 16.68 -6.20
N LEU A 265 12.62 15.37 -6.02
CA LEU A 265 11.82 14.76 -4.98
C LEU A 265 12.37 15.16 -3.60
N LEU A 266 11.48 15.25 -2.60
CA LEU A 266 11.92 15.30 -1.21
C LEU A 266 12.65 14.00 -0.86
N ASP A 267 13.79 14.11 -0.15
CA ASP A 267 14.63 12.95 0.16
C ASP A 267 13.92 11.90 1.03
N TRP A 268 12.83 12.28 1.69
CA TRP A 268 11.98 11.46 2.56
C TRP A 268 10.56 11.27 2.04
N GLU A 269 10.33 11.35 0.72
CA GLU A 269 8.99 11.16 0.15
C GLU A 269 8.55 9.68 0.11
N ASP A 270 7.30 9.36 0.45
CA ASP A 270 6.76 7.99 0.41
C ASP A 270 5.83 7.69 -0.78
N ASP A 271 5.45 8.68 -1.59
CA ASP A 271 4.70 8.55 -2.84
C ASP A 271 4.91 9.74 -3.82
N ILE A 272 4.13 9.79 -4.91
CA ILE A 272 4.08 10.94 -5.82
C ILE A 272 2.64 11.43 -5.89
N ASP A 273 2.42 12.73 -5.70
CA ASP A 273 1.11 13.36 -5.81
C ASP A 273 0.93 14.06 -7.17
N ILE A 274 -0.10 13.67 -7.92
CA ILE A 274 -0.56 14.36 -9.14
C ILE A 274 -2.06 14.65 -9.00
N SER A 275 -2.53 15.76 -9.55
CA SER A 275 -3.95 16.09 -9.60
C SER A 275 -4.43 16.20 -11.03
N VAL A 276 -5.70 15.86 -11.26
CA VAL A 276 -6.36 15.92 -12.56
C VAL A 276 -7.68 16.68 -12.44
N LEU A 277 -7.95 17.57 -13.39
CA LEU A 277 -9.26 18.20 -13.54
C LEU A 277 -10.19 17.27 -14.33
N LEU A 278 -11.36 16.98 -13.76
CA LEU A 278 -12.49 16.48 -14.53
C LEU A 278 -13.36 17.64 -14.97
N ASP A 279 -13.72 17.64 -16.25
CA ASP A 279 -14.55 18.63 -16.89
C ASP A 279 -15.48 17.94 -17.93
N GLY A 280 -16.01 18.71 -18.88
CA GLY A 280 -16.87 18.17 -19.93
C GLY A 280 -16.16 17.18 -20.87
N ASP A 281 -14.85 17.35 -21.09
CA ASP A 281 -14.07 16.53 -22.02
C ASP A 281 -13.41 15.33 -21.32
N MET A 282 -12.95 15.53 -20.09
CA MET A 282 -12.33 14.51 -19.26
C MET A 282 -13.29 14.05 -18.16
N THR A 283 -13.98 12.94 -18.41
CA THR A 283 -14.85 12.29 -17.41
C THR A 283 -14.09 11.28 -16.56
N TRP A 284 -14.67 10.89 -15.42
CA TRP A 284 -14.11 9.83 -14.57
C TRP A 284 -13.90 8.52 -15.36
N ASP A 285 -14.89 8.11 -16.16
CA ASP A 285 -14.82 6.86 -16.90
C ASP A 285 -13.71 6.89 -17.96
N ARG A 286 -13.52 8.02 -18.65
CA ARG A 286 -12.43 8.22 -19.61
C ARG A 286 -11.07 8.20 -18.92
N LEU A 287 -10.92 8.89 -17.79
CA LEU A 287 -9.70 8.88 -16.99
C LEU A 287 -9.37 7.47 -16.49
N ALA A 288 -10.33 6.82 -15.84
CA ALA A 288 -10.17 5.51 -15.23
C ALA A 288 -9.86 4.42 -16.26
N SER A 289 -10.64 4.34 -17.34
CA SER A 289 -10.39 3.35 -18.41
C SER A 289 -9.04 3.58 -19.10
N GLY A 290 -8.71 4.84 -19.41
CA GLY A 290 -7.45 5.20 -20.07
C GLY A 290 -6.21 4.84 -19.25
N LEU A 291 -6.24 5.09 -17.93
CA LEU A 291 -5.16 4.72 -17.01
C LEU A 291 -5.08 3.20 -16.80
N VAL A 292 -6.22 2.52 -16.64
CA VAL A 292 -6.26 1.06 -16.45
C VAL A 292 -5.71 0.33 -17.69
N GLU A 293 -6.11 0.75 -18.89
CA GLU A 293 -5.64 0.15 -20.15
C GLU A 293 -4.12 0.32 -20.32
N ARG A 294 -3.62 1.54 -20.13
CA ARG A 294 -2.18 1.86 -20.24
C ARG A 294 -1.38 1.13 -19.17
N GLY A 295 -1.84 1.18 -17.92
CA GLY A 295 -1.21 0.46 -16.82
C GLY A 295 -1.15 -1.05 -17.08
N ALA A 296 -2.24 -1.67 -17.54
CA ALA A 296 -2.23 -3.09 -17.88
C ALA A 296 -1.22 -3.43 -18.99
N ARG A 297 -1.09 -2.55 -20.00
CA ARG A 297 -0.16 -2.72 -21.12
C ARG A 297 1.31 -2.54 -20.72
N ASP A 298 1.60 -1.49 -19.95
CA ASP A 298 2.97 -1.06 -19.65
C ASP A 298 3.46 -1.60 -18.28
N GLY A 299 2.60 -2.36 -17.61
CA GLY A 299 2.89 -3.13 -16.41
C GLY A 299 2.85 -2.29 -15.13
N TYR A 300 1.86 -1.42 -14.98
CA TYR A 300 1.53 -0.72 -13.75
C TYR A 300 0.14 -1.16 -13.27
N HIS A 301 -0.01 -1.34 -11.96
CA HIS A 301 -1.31 -1.68 -11.39
C HIS A 301 -2.09 -0.41 -11.06
N VAL A 302 -3.38 -0.36 -11.41
CA VAL A 302 -4.26 0.78 -11.11
C VAL A 302 -5.37 0.36 -10.15
N ASP A 303 -5.51 1.07 -9.04
CA ASP A 303 -6.66 0.98 -8.13
C ASP A 303 -7.54 2.23 -8.25
N LEU A 304 -8.85 2.00 -8.33
CA LEU A 304 -9.86 3.04 -8.54
C LEU A 304 -10.72 3.23 -7.30
N PHE A 305 -10.89 4.48 -6.87
CA PHE A 305 -11.69 4.86 -5.72
C PHE A 305 -12.66 6.00 -6.09
N PRO A 306 -13.72 5.71 -6.87
CA PRO A 306 -14.62 6.73 -7.42
C PRO A 306 -15.32 7.57 -6.34
N ASN A 307 -15.72 6.92 -5.24
CA ASN A 307 -16.37 7.61 -4.12
C ASN A 307 -15.44 8.61 -3.43
N ASN A 308 -14.13 8.39 -3.50
CA ASN A 308 -13.10 9.27 -2.94
C ASN A 308 -12.56 10.28 -3.96
N GLY A 309 -12.89 10.13 -5.26
CA GLY A 309 -12.29 10.95 -6.31
C GLY A 309 -10.78 10.72 -6.41
N PHE A 310 -10.36 9.46 -6.37
CA PHE A 310 -8.95 9.11 -6.22
C PHE A 310 -8.57 7.88 -7.05
N VAL A 311 -7.41 7.94 -7.68
CA VAL A 311 -6.82 6.82 -8.44
C VAL A 311 -5.39 6.63 -7.93
N SER A 312 -5.01 5.38 -7.68
CA SER A 312 -3.63 5.03 -7.32
C SER A 312 -3.01 4.19 -8.43
N VAL A 313 -1.84 4.59 -8.89
CA VAL A 313 -1.05 3.88 -9.91
C VAL A 313 0.22 3.36 -9.25
N SER A 314 0.31 2.05 -9.04
CA SER A 314 1.43 1.39 -8.38
C SER A 314 2.49 0.92 -9.38
N PHE A 315 3.77 1.02 -9.00
CA PHE A 315 4.92 0.55 -9.77
C PHE A 315 4.92 -0.97 -10.00
N ASP A 316 4.30 -1.72 -9.08
CA ASP A 316 4.16 -3.17 -9.18
C ASP A 316 3.43 -3.59 -10.46
N ALA A 317 3.98 -4.60 -11.14
CA ALA A 317 3.32 -5.17 -12.29
C ALA A 317 1.98 -5.82 -11.92
N PRO A 318 0.93 -5.68 -12.75
CA PRO A 318 -0.32 -6.44 -12.59
C PRO A 318 -0.02 -7.94 -12.55
N LYS A 319 -0.35 -8.59 -11.43
CA LYS A 319 -0.21 -10.05 -11.31
C LYS A 319 -1.47 -10.74 -11.84
N PRO A 320 -1.35 -11.95 -12.42
CA PRO A 320 -2.51 -12.73 -12.84
C PRO A 320 -3.35 -13.12 -11.63
N TRP A 321 -4.63 -13.39 -11.88
CA TRP A 321 -5.51 -14.01 -10.89
C TRP A 321 -4.96 -15.38 -10.48
N PRO A 322 -4.97 -15.77 -9.19
CA PRO A 322 -5.59 -15.08 -8.05
C PRO A 322 -4.64 -14.14 -7.29
N PHE A 323 -3.40 -13.95 -7.73
CA PHE A 323 -2.34 -13.29 -6.94
C PHE A 323 -2.29 -11.77 -7.05
N LYS A 324 -3.25 -11.19 -7.80
CA LYS A 324 -3.34 -9.76 -8.11
C LYS A 324 -3.24 -8.85 -6.88
N TRP A 325 -3.84 -9.25 -5.77
CA TRP A 325 -3.96 -8.40 -4.58
C TRP A 325 -2.91 -8.64 -3.50
N GLU A 326 -2.09 -9.68 -3.60
CA GLU A 326 -1.11 -10.03 -2.55
C GLU A 326 -0.13 -8.91 -2.20
N ARG A 327 0.09 -7.94 -3.10
CA ARG A 327 0.90 -6.74 -2.82
C ARG A 327 0.38 -5.96 -1.60
N ASN A 328 -0.92 -6.03 -1.31
CA ASN A 328 -1.55 -5.31 -0.20
C ASN A 328 -1.12 -5.84 1.18
N ARG A 329 -0.34 -6.93 1.20
CA ARG A 329 0.28 -7.50 2.41
C ARG A 329 1.60 -6.83 2.80
N LEU A 330 2.09 -5.83 2.05
CA LEU A 330 3.44 -5.27 2.20
C LEU A 330 3.43 -3.89 2.88
N ARG A 331 4.51 -3.58 3.60
CA ARG A 331 4.75 -2.31 4.33
C ARG A 331 5.24 -1.16 3.44
N GLY A 332 4.79 -1.10 2.19
CA GLY A 332 5.24 -0.06 1.27
C GLY A 332 4.60 -0.18 -0.10
N GLU A 333 4.48 0.96 -0.77
CA GLU A 333 3.97 1.07 -2.12
C GLU A 333 4.71 2.20 -2.82
N ILE A 334 5.29 1.90 -3.99
CA ILE A 334 5.77 2.94 -4.88
C ILE A 334 4.59 3.28 -5.77
N ARG A 335 4.03 4.48 -5.63
CA ARG A 335 2.82 4.87 -6.36
C ARG A 335 2.81 6.34 -6.75
N VAL A 336 1.95 6.62 -7.73
CA VAL A 336 1.39 7.94 -8.00
C VAL A 336 -0.06 7.97 -7.50
N ASP A 337 -0.33 8.91 -6.62
CA ASP A 337 -1.64 9.25 -6.10
C ASP A 337 -2.24 10.35 -6.99
N ILE A 338 -3.35 10.03 -7.65
CA ILE A 338 -4.06 10.93 -8.55
C ILE A 338 -5.32 11.43 -7.86
N ALA A 339 -5.31 12.70 -7.45
CA ALA A 339 -6.46 13.37 -6.88
C ALA A 339 -7.33 14.02 -7.97
N VAL A 340 -8.65 13.84 -7.87
CA VAL A 340 -9.59 14.42 -8.82
C VAL A 340 -10.16 15.73 -8.31
N TYR A 341 -10.01 16.77 -9.15
CA TYR A 341 -10.63 18.08 -8.98
C TYR A 341 -11.79 18.28 -9.96
N ARG A 342 -12.74 19.14 -9.57
CA ARG A 342 -13.85 19.59 -10.41
C ARG A 342 -14.02 21.10 -10.26
N PRO A 343 -14.48 21.81 -11.31
CA PRO A 343 -14.89 23.21 -11.17
C PRO A 343 -16.08 23.31 -10.22
N ALA A 344 -16.04 24.30 -9.33
CA ALA A 344 -17.12 24.64 -8.41
C ALA A 344 -17.17 26.16 -8.20
N ILE A 345 -18.28 26.63 -7.62
CA ILE A 345 -18.38 27.99 -7.07
C ILE A 345 -18.50 27.85 -5.56
N SER A 346 -17.68 28.59 -4.83
CA SER A 346 -17.73 28.67 -3.37
C SER A 346 -17.58 30.12 -2.95
N HIS A 347 -18.51 30.61 -2.13
CA HIS A 347 -18.56 32.03 -1.68
C HIS A 347 -18.53 33.04 -2.83
N GLY A 348 -19.10 32.69 -3.99
CA GLY A 348 -19.14 33.54 -5.19
C GLY A 348 -17.86 33.53 -6.03
N GLU A 349 -16.84 32.77 -5.64
CA GLU A 349 -15.58 32.63 -6.37
C GLU A 349 -15.49 31.28 -7.11
N ALA A 350 -14.84 31.29 -8.27
CA ALA A 350 -14.56 30.06 -9.02
C ALA A 350 -13.39 29.31 -8.38
N VAL A 351 -13.63 28.09 -7.96
CA VAL A 351 -12.63 27.23 -7.29
C VAL A 351 -12.52 25.89 -8.00
N LEU A 352 -11.37 25.25 -7.86
CA LEU A 352 -11.22 23.83 -8.16
C LEU A 352 -11.33 23.04 -6.86
N GLU A 353 -12.28 22.12 -6.81
CA GLU A 353 -12.65 21.36 -5.61
C GLU A 353 -12.31 19.87 -5.76
N ARG A 354 -11.71 19.30 -4.71
CA ARG A 354 -11.52 17.86 -4.50
C ARG A 354 -12.32 17.36 -3.30
N ARG A 355 -12.53 16.04 -3.23
CA ARG A 355 -13.26 15.40 -2.12
C ARG A 355 -12.41 15.17 -0.87
N SER A 356 -11.14 14.83 -1.05
CA SER A 356 -10.27 14.48 0.07
C SER A 356 -9.54 15.72 0.58
N TYR A 357 -9.41 15.83 1.90
CA TYR A 357 -8.59 16.86 2.55
C TYR A 357 -7.10 16.72 2.18
N LYS A 358 -6.39 17.85 2.03
CA LYS A 358 -4.94 17.91 1.77
C LYS A 358 -4.36 19.22 2.31
N GLY A 359 -3.35 19.14 3.17
CA GLY A 359 -2.77 20.31 3.82
C GLY A 359 -3.84 21.16 4.52
N ASP A 360 -3.68 22.48 4.51
CA ASP A 360 -4.66 23.43 5.06
C ASP A 360 -5.68 23.91 4.02
N MET A 361 -5.93 23.13 2.97
CA MET A 361 -6.87 23.49 1.92
C MET A 361 -8.27 23.79 2.49
N PRO A 362 -8.87 24.95 2.16
CA PRO A 362 -10.11 25.39 2.77
C PRO A 362 -11.29 24.53 2.31
N ALA A 363 -12.23 24.32 3.23
CA ALA A 363 -13.49 23.68 2.93
C ALA A 363 -14.36 24.56 2.04
N THR A 364 -15.12 23.96 1.13
CA THR A 364 -16.04 24.64 0.23
C THR A 364 -17.49 24.50 0.70
N GLU A 365 -18.40 25.32 0.15
CA GLU A 365 -19.84 25.24 0.44
C GLU A 365 -20.48 23.91 0.02
N GLN A 366 -19.84 23.15 -0.87
CA GLN A 366 -20.32 21.84 -1.33
C GLN A 366 -19.78 20.67 -0.49
N GLY A 367 -19.03 20.96 0.59
CA GLY A 367 -18.48 19.96 1.51
C GLY A 367 -17.20 19.29 1.01
N GLY A 368 -16.58 19.82 -0.05
CA GLY A 368 -15.24 19.44 -0.51
C GLY A 368 -14.17 20.37 0.05
N TYR A 369 -13.00 20.34 -0.59
CA TYR A 369 -11.87 21.21 -0.30
C TYR A 369 -11.36 21.79 -1.61
N GLY A 370 -11.03 23.07 -1.65
CA GLY A 370 -10.69 23.69 -2.92
C GLY A 370 -9.74 24.86 -2.84
N VAL A 371 -9.24 25.26 -4.00
CA VAL A 371 -8.41 26.45 -4.17
C VAL A 371 -8.97 27.33 -5.29
N PRO A 372 -8.74 28.65 -5.26
CA PRO A 372 -9.12 29.53 -6.35
C PRO A 372 -8.60 29.05 -7.71
N GLN A 373 -9.48 29.07 -8.72
CA GLN A 373 -9.21 28.44 -10.02
C GLN A 373 -7.99 29.07 -10.71
N GLU A 374 -7.79 30.38 -10.59
CA GLU A 374 -6.73 31.16 -11.22
C GLU A 374 -5.31 30.86 -10.66
N ILE A 375 -5.24 30.27 -9.46
CA ILE A 375 -3.97 29.77 -8.89
C ILE A 375 -3.51 28.52 -9.65
N VAL A 376 -4.45 27.72 -10.15
CA VAL A 376 -4.16 26.44 -10.83
C VAL A 376 -4.16 26.58 -12.34
N LEU A 377 -5.14 27.28 -12.92
CA LEU A 377 -5.39 27.32 -14.36
C LEU A 377 -5.04 28.68 -15.00
N PRO A 378 -4.60 28.69 -16.27
CA PRO A 378 -4.13 27.52 -17.03
C PRO A 378 -2.88 26.93 -16.36
N THR A 379 -2.68 25.61 -16.46
CA THR A 379 -1.48 25.01 -15.86
C THR A 379 -0.20 25.53 -16.52
N SER A 380 0.88 25.58 -15.74
CA SER A 380 2.22 25.92 -16.20
C SER A 380 3.09 24.67 -16.24
N THR A 381 4.40 24.82 -16.46
CA THR A 381 5.37 23.71 -16.44
C THR A 381 6.50 23.98 -15.45
N ILE A 382 6.92 22.96 -14.72
CA ILE A 382 8.08 22.98 -13.82
C ILE A 382 8.99 21.79 -14.11
N THR A 383 10.28 21.91 -13.78
CA THR A 383 11.21 20.78 -13.82
C THR A 383 10.99 19.91 -12.58
N PHE A 384 10.81 18.61 -12.78
CA PHE A 384 10.72 17.64 -11.70
C PHE A 384 11.41 16.33 -12.11
N GLU A 385 12.39 15.93 -11.30
CA GLU A 385 13.23 14.75 -11.52
C GLU A 385 13.85 14.72 -12.94
N GLY A 386 14.23 15.88 -13.46
CA GLY A 386 14.91 16.03 -14.76
C GLY A 386 14.00 16.21 -15.98
N GLU A 387 12.67 16.08 -15.85
CA GLU A 387 11.72 16.33 -16.95
C GLU A 387 10.79 17.51 -16.65
N LYS A 388 10.17 18.07 -17.70
CA LYS A 388 9.14 19.10 -17.56
C LYS A 388 7.78 18.44 -17.35
N ILE A 389 7.14 18.74 -16.21
CA ILE A 389 5.80 18.27 -15.86
C ILE A 389 4.88 19.48 -15.63
N SER A 390 3.59 19.30 -15.88
CA SER A 390 2.59 20.33 -15.59
C SER A 390 2.54 20.64 -14.08
N CYS A 391 2.38 21.91 -13.74
CA CYS A 391 2.18 22.40 -12.37
C CYS A 391 1.04 23.43 -12.32
N PRO A 392 0.55 23.83 -11.13
CA PRO A 392 -0.36 24.97 -11.02
C PRO A 392 0.23 26.22 -11.70
N ASN A 393 -0.63 27.10 -12.21
CA ASN A 393 -0.25 28.39 -12.80
C ASN A 393 0.67 29.19 -11.87
N LYS A 394 0.34 29.18 -10.57
CA LYS A 394 1.06 29.89 -9.51
C LYS A 394 1.50 28.91 -8.42
N PRO A 395 2.56 28.12 -8.65
CA PRO A 395 2.91 26.98 -7.80
C PRO A 395 3.25 27.38 -6.37
N LYS A 396 3.90 28.54 -6.17
CA LYS A 396 4.19 29.05 -4.82
C LYS A 396 2.93 29.50 -4.07
N GLU A 397 2.01 30.19 -4.74
CA GLU A 397 0.73 30.58 -4.11
C GLU A 397 -0.10 29.34 -3.75
N TYR A 398 -0.12 28.35 -4.65
CA TYR A 398 -0.74 27.06 -4.41
C TYR A 398 -0.18 26.39 -3.14
N LEU A 399 1.15 26.23 -3.05
CA LEU A 399 1.79 25.63 -1.87
C LEU A 399 1.53 26.42 -0.58
N ARG A 400 1.42 27.76 -0.62
CA ARG A 400 1.06 28.56 0.56
C ARG A 400 -0.36 28.28 1.05
N VAL A 401 -1.29 27.94 0.16
CA VAL A 401 -2.64 27.52 0.58
C VAL A 401 -2.59 26.16 1.31
N LEU A 402 -1.70 25.26 0.89
CA LEU A 402 -1.60 23.93 1.48
C LEU A 402 -0.78 23.89 2.78
N TYR A 403 0.27 24.69 2.86
CA TYR A 403 1.32 24.53 3.89
C TYR A 403 1.67 25.83 4.62
N GLY A 404 1.09 26.97 4.25
CA GLY A 404 1.51 28.26 4.81
C GLY A 404 2.93 28.62 4.39
N ASP A 405 3.84 28.75 5.36
CA ASP A 405 5.26 28.92 5.08
C ASP A 405 5.92 27.55 4.91
N PHE A 406 6.27 27.22 3.66
CA PHE A 406 6.83 25.92 3.28
C PHE A 406 8.34 25.93 3.06
N GLU A 407 9.00 27.08 3.25
CA GLU A 407 10.46 27.20 3.13
C GLU A 407 11.14 26.48 4.31
N GLU A 408 10.50 26.44 5.48
CA GLU A 408 10.94 25.64 6.62
C GLU A 408 10.57 24.16 6.44
N VAL A 409 11.49 23.27 6.81
CA VAL A 409 11.27 21.82 6.74
C VAL A 409 10.46 21.36 7.95
N GLU A 410 9.21 20.97 7.70
CA GLU A 410 8.37 20.29 8.67
C GLU A 410 8.14 18.81 8.31
N TYR A 411 8.55 17.91 9.20
CA TYR A 411 8.27 16.48 9.04
C TYR A 411 6.91 16.11 9.61
N THR A 412 5.86 16.30 8.81
CA THR A 412 4.46 16.12 9.25
C THR A 412 4.01 14.65 9.37
N TYR A 413 4.70 13.72 8.70
CA TYR A 413 4.33 12.29 8.66
C TYR A 413 5.39 11.34 9.24
N LEU A 414 6.51 11.86 9.74
CA LEU A 414 7.51 11.08 10.47
C LEU A 414 7.12 10.91 11.93
N ASP A 415 7.55 9.81 12.56
CA ASP A 415 7.52 9.63 14.00
C ASP A 415 8.26 10.80 14.68
N ALA A 416 7.65 11.38 15.72
CA ALA A 416 8.16 12.61 16.34
C ALA A 416 9.61 12.49 16.85
N VAL A 417 10.01 11.31 17.36
CA VAL A 417 11.38 11.09 17.85
C VAL A 417 12.36 10.98 16.67
N ALA A 418 11.95 10.28 15.61
CA ALA A 418 12.74 10.17 14.39
C ALA A 418 12.87 11.53 13.68
N ALA A 419 11.81 12.33 13.64
CA ALA A 419 11.80 13.68 13.10
C ALA A 419 12.75 14.63 13.85
N GLU A 420 12.72 14.60 15.20
CA GLU A 420 13.63 15.40 16.01
C GLU A 420 15.10 15.02 15.80
N THR A 421 15.38 13.71 15.72
CA THR A 421 16.73 13.22 15.43
C THR A 421 17.16 13.63 14.01
N ARG A 422 16.26 13.52 13.04
CA ARG A 422 16.50 13.89 11.64
C ARG A 422 16.79 15.37 11.46
N ARG A 423 16.13 16.26 12.21
CA ARG A 423 16.42 17.70 12.16
C ARG A 423 17.91 18.00 12.32
N GLN A 424 18.65 17.21 13.10
CA GLN A 424 20.10 17.37 13.27
C GLN A 424 20.91 17.10 11.99
N ALA A 425 20.39 16.29 11.08
CA ALA A 425 21.01 15.95 9.80
C ALA A 425 20.76 17.00 8.71
N ASP A 426 19.61 17.66 8.78
CA ASP A 426 19.15 18.62 7.78
C ASP A 426 19.42 20.08 8.23
N LEU A 427 20.10 20.28 9.38
CA LEU A 427 20.65 21.57 9.80
C LEU A 427 21.93 21.89 8.97
N PRO A 428 22.08 23.15 8.49
CA PRO A 428 23.20 23.57 7.64
C PRO A 428 24.57 23.59 8.32
#